data_AF-A0A9P7JQS1-F1
#
_entry.id   AF-A0A9P7JQS1-F1
#
_cell.length_a   1.000
_cell.length_b   1.000
_cell.length_c   1.000
_cell.angle_alpha   90.00
_cell.angle_beta   90.00
_cell.angle_gamma   90.00
#
_symmetry.space_group_name_H-M   'P 1'
#
loop_
_entity.id
_entity.type
_entity.pdbx_description
1 polymer ?
#
loop_
_entity_poly.entity_id
_entity_poly.type
_entity_poly.pdbx_seq_one_letter_code
_entity_poly.pdbx_strand_id
1 'polypeptide(L)' 'VIFGRAIKTEYLTLGTLFATGGAVYASLGGKKDSAFSGKPLAERVKEAVPINAGS' A
#
# COMPACT_ATOMS: atom_id res chain seq x y z
N VAL A 1 4.37 6.10 26.51
CA VAL A 1 3.74 7.39 26.88
C VAL A 1 3.39 8.13 25.60
N ILE A 2 2.26 8.82 25.54
CA ILE A 2 1.92 9.74 24.45
C ILE A 2 1.77 11.13 25.08
N PHE A 3 2.44 12.15 24.54
CA PHE A 3 2.45 13.52 25.08
C PHE A 3 2.64 13.61 26.61
N GLY A 4 3.60 12.84 27.15
CA GLY A 4 3.93 12.86 28.58
C GLY A 4 2.93 12.12 29.50
N ARG A 5 1.86 11.53 28.96
CA ARG A 5 0.91 10.70 29.74
C ARG A 5 1.15 9.22 29.47
N ALA A 6 1.12 8.42 30.53
CA ALA A 6 1.09 6.97 30.42
C ALA A 6 -0.25 6.54 29.80
N ILE A 7 -0.17 5.81 28.69
CA ILE A 7 -1.32 5.20 28.01
C ILE A 7 -1.15 3.71 28.21
N LYS A 8 -2.23 3.01 28.57
CA LYS A 8 -2.21 1.56 28.69
C LYS A 8 -1.74 0.96 27.37
N THR A 9 -0.78 0.05 27.43
CA THR A 9 -0.08 -0.49 26.25
C THR A 9 -1.06 -1.08 25.23
N GLU A 10 -2.18 -1.64 25.68
CA GLU A 10 -3.25 -2.18 24.83
C GLU A 10 -3.92 -1.12 23.94
N TYR A 11 -4.13 0.11 24.44
CA TYR A 11 -4.69 1.19 23.62
C TYR A 11 -3.64 1.81 22.70
N LEU A 12 -2.38 1.79 23.12
CA LEU A 12 -1.28 2.24 22.29
C LEU A 12 -1.15 1.35 21.05
N THR A 13 -1.15 0.04 21.22
CA THR A 13 -1.05 -0.91 20.11
C THR A 13 -2.25 -0.83 19.17
N LEU A 14 -3.47 -0.75 19.71
CA LEU A 14 -4.68 -0.56 18.90
C LEU A 14 -4.64 0.77 18.13
N GLY A 15 -4.28 1.87 18.79
CA GLY A 15 -4.17 3.18 18.15
C GLY A 15 -3.13 3.19 17.02
N THR A 16 -1.97 2.57 17.23
CA THR A 16 -0.96 2.41 16.17
C THR A 16 -1.49 1.58 15.01
N LEU A 17 -2.19 0.48 15.25
CA LEU A 17 -2.71 -0.37 14.19
C LEU A 17 -3.76 0.36 13.33
N PHE A 18 -4.68 1.09 13.96
CA PHE A 18 -5.67 1.89 13.24
C PHE A 18 -5.02 3.08 12.50
N ALA A 19 -4.04 3.74 13.10
CA ALA A 19 -3.33 4.84 12.46
C ALA A 19 -2.54 4.36 11.23
N THR A 20 -1.80 3.27 11.35
CA THR A 20 -1.05 2.68 10.23
C THR A 20 -2.00 2.16 9.16
N GLY A 21 -3.04 1.42 9.53
CA GLY A 21 -4.04 0.91 8.58
C GLY A 21 -4.78 2.04 7.85
N GLY A 22 -5.17 3.09 8.58
CA GLY A 22 -5.82 4.27 8.02
C GLY A 22 -4.90 5.09 7.12
N ALA A 23 -3.63 5.27 7.50
CA ALA A 23 -2.64 5.94 6.67
C ALA A 23 -2.37 5.18 5.37
N VAL A 24 -2.20 3.86 5.45
CA VAL A 24 -2.06 2.99 4.27
C VAL A 24 -3.29 3.10 3.38
N TYR A 25 -4.49 2.95 3.93
CA TYR A 25 -5.75 3.06 3.20
C TYR A 25 -5.93 4.44 2.53
N ALA A 26 -5.61 5.53 3.24
CA ALA A 26 -5.66 6.88 2.70
C ALA A 26 -4.63 7.09 1.59
N SER A 27 -3.41 6.57 1.75
CA SER A 27 -2.33 6.69 0.76
C SER A 27 -2.59 5.87 -0.51
N LEU A 28 -3.24 4.71 -0.39
CA LEU A 28 -3.66 3.91 -1.52
C LEU A 28 -4.86 4.51 -2.25
N GLY A 29 -5.53 5.49 -1.63
CA GLY A 29 -6.67 6.21 -2.18
C GLY A 29 -7.80 5.24 -2.48
N GLY A 30 -8.77 5.09 -1.58
CA GLY A 30 -9.91 4.16 -1.65
C GLY A 30 -10.87 4.30 -2.84
N LYS A 31 -10.40 4.71 -4.02
CA LYS A 31 -11.07 4.57 -5.29
C LYS A 31 -10.94 3.11 -5.73
N LYS A 32 -12.08 2.45 -5.97
CA LYS A 32 -12.13 1.15 -6.68
C LYS A 32 -11.59 1.22 -8.11
N ASP A 33 -11.19 2.40 -8.58
CA ASP A 33 -10.57 2.66 -9.88
C ASP A 33 -9.11 3.13 -9.78
N SER A 34 -8.36 2.63 -8.79
CA SER A 34 -6.90 2.53 -8.91
C SER A 34 -6.49 1.10 -9.26
N ALA A 35 -7.19 0.51 -10.23
CA ALA A 35 -6.54 -0.47 -11.08
C ALA A 35 -5.37 0.25 -11.75
N PHE A 36 -4.19 0.11 -11.14
CA PHE A 36 -2.87 0.31 -11.74
C PHE A 36 -2.90 1.35 -12.88
N SER A 37 -2.71 2.64 -12.56
CA SER A 37 -2.46 3.68 -13.58
C SER A 37 -1.11 3.48 -14.31
N GLY A 38 -0.54 2.29 -14.23
CA GLY A 38 0.55 1.81 -15.06
C GLY A 38 0.01 0.76 -16.03
N LYS A 39 0.60 0.71 -17.22
CA LYS A 39 0.55 -0.43 -18.15
C LYS A 39 0.34 -1.75 -17.39
N PRO A 40 -0.66 -2.59 -17.72
CA PRO A 40 -0.92 -3.86 -17.04
C PRO A 40 0.36 -4.65 -16.75
N LEU A 41 0.36 -5.47 -15.69
CA LEU A 41 1.54 -6.28 -15.32
C LEU A 41 2.10 -7.06 -16.52
N ALA A 42 1.22 -7.58 -17.38
CA ALA A 42 1.60 -8.24 -18.64
C ALA A 42 2.34 -7.31 -19.63
N GLU A 43 1.95 -6.05 -19.71
CA GLU A 43 2.56 -5.04 -20.58
C GLU A 43 3.91 -4.57 -20.01
N ARG A 44 4.05 -4.45 -18.68
CA ARG A 44 5.36 -4.21 -18.05
C ARG A 44 6.33 -5.38 -18.20
N VAL A 45 5.83 -6.62 -18.15
CA VAL A 45 6.65 -7.81 -18.37
C VAL A 45 7.13 -7.88 -19.81
N LYS A 46 6.27 -7.52 -20.79
CA LYS A 46 6.66 -7.44 -22.21
C LYS A 46 7.70 -6.36 -22.49
N GLU A 47 7.67 -5.23 -21.77
CA GLU A 47 8.67 -4.16 -21.92
C GLU A 47 9.98 -4.50 -21.20
N ALA A 48 9.91 -5.14 -20.03
CA ALA A 48 11.09 -5.51 -19.24
C ALA A 48 11.83 -6.71 -19.84
N VAL A 49 11.12 -7.58 -20.56
CA VAL A 49 11.71 -8.73 -21.23
C VAL A 49 11.33 -8.67 -22.71
N PRO A 50 12.23 -8.22 -23.60
CA PRO A 50 12.01 -8.29 -25.04
C PRO A 50 12.09 -9.76 -25.47
N ILE A 51 11.05 -10.53 -25.17
CA ILE A 51 10.84 -11.87 -25.73
C ILE A 51 10.42 -11.65 -27.19
N ASN A 52 11.40 -11.37 -28.04
CA ASN A 52 11.25 -11.56 -29.48
C ASN A 52 11.44 -13.05 -29.72
N ALA A 53 10.41 -13.84 -29.44
CA ALA A 53 10.36 -15.26 -29.84
C ALA A 53 10.15 -15.31 -31.36
N GLY A 54 11.20 -14.97 -32.10
CA GLY A 54 11.37 -15.37 -33.48
C GLY A 54 11.99 -16.77 -33.50
N SER A 55 11.41 -17.63 -34.34
CA SER A 55 11.66 -19.06 -34.58
C SER A 55 11.14 -20.04 -33.52
#